data_AF-A0A1C4B8C8-F1
#
_entry.id   AF-A0A1C4B8C8-F1
#
_cell.length_a   1.000
_cell.length_b   1.000
_cell.length_c   1.000
_cell.angle_alpha   90.00
_cell.angle_beta   90.00
_cell.angle_gamma   90.00
#
_symmetry.space_group_name_H-M   'P 1'
#
loop_
_entity.id
_entity.type
_entity.pdbx_description
1 polymer ?
#
loop_
_entity_poly.entity_id
_entity_poly.type
_entity_poly.pdbx_seq_one_letter_code
_entity_poly.pdbx_strand_id
1 'polypeptide(L)'
;MKKLNELLKQKPLYTLFVIAIVVGMIKVCTNIIQHHPVYEELDSIIYIFGIYFICWIIVKTIHNTYIRFGVAAFISFIYLSVQMFFDGSYVNYTSFIVIGVVAILIAAIMMVVIHVLDSWA
;
A
#
# COMPACT_ATOMS: atom_id res chain seq x y z
N MET A 1 -22.64 7.74 -8.41
CA MET A 1 -21.19 8.04 -8.51
C MET A 1 -20.80 9.44 -8.03
N LYS A 2 -21.54 10.53 -8.33
CA LYS A 2 -21.20 11.90 -7.86
C LYS A 2 -20.98 12.04 -6.34
N LYS A 3 -21.88 11.50 -5.50
CA LYS A 3 -21.78 11.55 -4.02
C LYS A 3 -20.55 10.83 -3.46
N LEU A 4 -20.14 9.71 -4.08
CA LEU A 4 -18.94 8.98 -3.65
C LEU A 4 -17.67 9.79 -3.94
N ASN A 5 -17.66 10.48 -5.08
CA ASN A 5 -16.56 11.35 -5.49
C ASN A 5 -16.43 12.59 -4.58
N GLU A 6 -17.55 13.15 -4.14
CA GLU A 6 -17.57 14.25 -3.15
C GLU A 6 -17.06 13.79 -1.77
N LEU A 7 -17.42 12.57 -1.33
CA LEU A 7 -16.90 11.97 -0.09
C LEU A 7 -15.39 11.69 -0.14
N LEU A 8 -14.88 11.20 -1.28
CA LEU A 8 -13.44 11.02 -1.50
C LEU A 8 -12.68 12.36 -1.45
N LYS A 9 -13.29 13.45 -1.94
CA LYS A 9 -12.68 14.79 -1.92
C LYS A 9 -12.63 15.44 -0.53
N GLN A 10 -13.67 15.28 0.30
CA GLN A 10 -13.72 15.94 1.61
C GLN A 10 -12.86 15.27 2.69
N LYS A 11 -12.81 13.93 2.73
CA LYS A 11 -12.05 13.17 3.73
C LYS A 11 -11.45 11.89 3.12
N PRO A 12 -10.40 12.00 2.29
CA PRO A 12 -9.87 10.87 1.51
C PRO A 12 -9.46 9.67 2.38
N LEU A 13 -8.83 9.92 3.53
CA LEU A 13 -8.45 8.88 4.50
C LEU A 13 -9.66 8.16 5.12
N TYR A 14 -10.68 8.91 5.54
CA TYR A 14 -11.87 8.33 6.15
C TYR A 14 -12.63 7.46 5.14
N THR A 15 -12.77 7.96 3.92
CA THR A 15 -13.43 7.23 2.84
C THR A 15 -12.68 5.94 2.50
N LEU A 16 -11.34 5.97 2.46
CA LEU A 16 -10.56 4.76 2.24
C LEU A 16 -10.64 3.77 3.40
N PHE A 17 -10.67 4.26 4.64
CA PHE A 17 -10.80 3.40 5.82
C PHE A 17 -12.14 2.66 5.79
N VAL A 18 -13.22 3.35 5.44
CA VAL A 18 -14.54 2.74 5.26
C VAL A 18 -14.53 1.72 4.11
N ILE A 19 -13.89 2.04 2.96
CA ILE A 19 -13.76 1.11 1.84
C ILE A 19 -12.97 -0.14 2.26
N ALA A 20 -11.87 0.01 3.00
CA ALA A 20 -11.05 -1.11 3.45
C ALA A 20 -11.84 -2.04 4.39
N ILE A 21 -12.65 -1.50 5.30
CA ILE A 21 -13.54 -2.30 6.16
C ILE A 21 -14.56 -3.07 5.32
N VAL A 22 -15.20 -2.40 4.35
CA VAL A 22 -16.20 -3.03 3.48
C VAL A 22 -15.56 -4.14 2.64
N VAL A 23 -14.42 -3.89 2.01
CA VAL A 23 -13.69 -4.88 1.20
C VAL A 23 -13.22 -6.05 2.06
N GLY A 24 -12.69 -5.79 3.26
CA GLY A 24 -12.31 -6.81 4.22
C GLY A 24 -13.49 -7.70 4.63
N MET A 25 -14.64 -7.10 4.95
CA MET A 25 -15.86 -7.85 5.27
C MET A 25 -16.34 -8.71 4.09
N ILE A 26 -16.35 -8.16 2.87
CA ILE A 26 -16.71 -8.90 1.66
C ILE A 26 -15.77 -10.10 1.49
N LYS A 27 -14.45 -9.91 1.65
CA LYS A 27 -13.45 -10.96 1.49
C LYS A 27 -13.63 -12.07 2.53
N VAL A 28 -13.87 -11.70 3.79
CA VAL A 28 -14.20 -12.66 4.86
C VAL A 28 -15.43 -13.48 4.50
N CYS A 29 -16.50 -12.85 4.03
CA CYS A 29 -17.72 -13.55 3.59
C CYS A 29 -17.44 -14.50 2.41
N THR A 30 -16.66 -14.07 1.39
CA THR A 30 -16.33 -14.93 0.25
C THR A 30 -15.48 -16.12 0.68
N ASN A 31 -14.52 -15.93 1.59
CA ASN A 31 -13.66 -17.01 2.07
C ASN A 31 -14.49 -18.05 2.84
N ILE A 32 -15.47 -17.61 3.64
CA ILE A 32 -16.41 -18.50 4.33
C ILE A 32 -17.23 -19.32 3.33
N ILE A 33 -17.77 -18.68 2.28
CA ILE A 33 -18.57 -19.35 1.24
C ILE A 33 -17.72 -20.35 0.44
N GLN A 34 -16.46 -20.02 0.19
CA GLN A 34 -15.53 -20.83 -0.59
C GLN A 34 -14.81 -21.90 0.25
N HIS A 35 -15.12 -22.02 1.55
CA HIS A 35 -14.44 -22.92 2.49
C HIS A 35 -12.93 -22.69 2.59
N HIS A 36 -12.50 -21.46 2.34
CA HIS A 36 -11.13 -21.01 2.52
C HIS A 36 -10.92 -20.50 3.95
N PRO A 37 -9.67 -20.44 4.45
CA PRO A 37 -9.37 -19.83 5.74
C PRO A 37 -9.91 -18.40 5.83
N VAL A 38 -10.58 -18.09 6.94
CA VAL A 38 -11.29 -16.80 7.13
C VAL A 38 -10.38 -15.59 6.91
N TYR A 39 -9.11 -15.72 7.30
CA TYR A 39 -8.12 -14.65 7.23
C TYR A 39 -7.24 -14.68 5.97
N GLU A 40 -7.52 -15.56 5.03
CA GLU A 40 -6.75 -15.67 3.79
C GLU A 40 -6.83 -14.36 2.98
N GLU A 41 -5.66 -13.87 2.52
CA GLU A 41 -5.49 -12.63 1.74
C GLU A 41 -5.84 -11.30 2.46
N LEU A 42 -6.15 -11.32 3.77
CA LEU A 42 -6.34 -10.07 4.52
C LEU A 42 -5.04 -9.27 4.65
N ASP A 43 -3.89 -9.95 4.66
CA ASP A 43 -2.56 -9.35 4.61
C ASP A 43 -2.40 -8.41 3.40
N SER A 44 -2.87 -8.84 2.23
CA SER A 44 -2.83 -8.08 0.98
C SER A 44 -3.73 -6.83 1.03
N ILE A 45 -4.91 -6.94 1.64
CA ILE A 45 -5.83 -5.80 1.83
C ILE A 45 -5.20 -4.77 2.79
N ILE A 46 -4.61 -5.23 3.90
CA ILE A 46 -3.92 -4.38 4.87
C ILE A 46 -2.71 -3.71 4.21
N TYR A 47 -1.96 -4.44 3.38
CA TYR A 47 -0.81 -3.92 2.66
C TYR A 47 -1.19 -2.77 1.70
N ILE A 48 -2.24 -2.96 0.89
CA ILE A 48 -2.75 -1.92 -0.03
C ILE A 48 -3.18 -0.67 0.75
N PHE A 49 -3.87 -0.85 1.88
CA PHE A 49 -4.28 0.26 2.73
C PHE A 49 -3.07 0.99 3.33
N GLY A 50 -2.06 0.24 3.79
CA GLY A 50 -0.80 0.77 4.29
C GLY A 50 -0.06 1.59 3.25
N ILE A 51 0.06 1.10 2.01
CA ILE A 51 0.68 1.85 0.91
C ILE A 51 -0.04 3.19 0.70
N TYR A 52 -1.37 3.17 0.63
CA TYR A 52 -2.14 4.40 0.41
C TYR A 52 -1.91 5.41 1.54
N PHE A 53 -1.95 4.95 2.79
CA PHE A 53 -1.71 5.79 3.96
C PHE A 53 -0.31 6.42 3.93
N ILE A 54 0.72 5.65 3.58
CA ILE A 54 2.09 6.13 3.43
C ILE A 54 2.18 7.16 2.30
N CYS A 55 1.58 6.89 1.13
CA CYS A 55 1.52 7.84 0.02
C CYS A 55 0.89 9.17 0.45
N TRP A 56 -0.21 9.13 1.21
CA TRP A 56 -0.87 10.32 1.72
C TRP A 56 0.02 11.12 2.70
N ILE A 57 0.75 10.46 3.60
CA ILE A 57 1.72 11.11 4.49
C ILE A 57 2.84 11.76 3.67
N ILE A 58 3.38 11.05 2.69
CA ILE A 58 4.47 11.53 1.82
C ILE A 58 4.01 12.79 1.07
N VAL A 59 2.81 12.78 0.50
CA VAL A 59 2.20 13.94 -0.19
C VAL A 59 2.15 15.16 0.74
N LYS A 60 1.71 14.99 1.99
CA LYS A 60 1.54 16.08 2.95
C LYS A 60 2.85 16.61 3.55
N THR A 61 3.87 15.77 3.64
CA THR A 61 5.10 16.10 4.39
C THR A 61 6.26 16.52 3.49
N ILE A 62 6.35 15.94 2.30
CA ILE A 62 7.49 16.11 1.40
C ILE A 62 6.97 16.76 0.13
N HIS A 63 7.56 17.88 -0.29
CA HIS A 63 7.14 18.58 -1.51
C HIS A 63 8.02 18.26 -2.73
N ASN A 64 9.26 17.82 -2.51
CA ASN A 64 10.19 17.52 -3.59
C ASN A 64 9.97 16.09 -4.12
N THR A 65 9.61 15.97 -5.39
CA THR A 65 9.34 14.71 -6.10
C THR A 65 10.46 13.68 -5.98
N TYR A 66 11.72 14.10 -6.07
CA TYR A 66 12.86 13.17 -5.97
C TYR A 66 13.01 12.60 -4.55
N ILE A 67 12.75 13.43 -3.53
CA ILE A 67 12.77 13.00 -2.13
C ILE A 67 11.59 12.06 -1.84
N ARG A 68 10.40 12.34 -2.40
CA ARG A 68 9.24 11.45 -2.29
C ARG A 68 9.54 10.05 -2.82
N PHE A 69 10.15 9.97 -4.00
CA PHE A 69 10.55 8.70 -4.60
C PHE A 69 11.58 7.97 -3.73
N GLY A 70 12.62 8.66 -3.25
CA GLY A 70 13.63 8.08 -2.37
C GLY A 70 13.05 7.52 -1.08
N VAL A 71 12.12 8.25 -0.44
CA VAL A 71 11.42 7.80 0.77
C VAL A 71 10.51 6.61 0.48
N ALA A 72 9.75 6.64 -0.61
CA ALA A 72 8.89 5.51 -1.00
C ALA A 72 9.70 4.24 -1.27
N ALA A 73 10.84 4.36 -1.96
CA ALA A 73 11.76 3.25 -2.21
C ALA A 73 12.37 2.73 -0.90
N PHE A 74 12.80 3.61 -0.01
CA PHE A 74 13.39 3.21 1.27
C PHE A 74 12.39 2.50 2.19
N ILE A 75 11.16 3.00 2.30
CA ILE A 75 10.11 2.37 3.10
C ILE A 75 9.74 0.99 2.52
N SER A 76 9.55 0.92 1.20
CA SER A 76 9.25 -0.35 0.52
C SER A 76 10.37 -1.37 0.71
N PHE A 77 11.62 -0.90 0.65
CA PHE A 77 12.79 -1.72 0.86
C PHE A 77 12.87 -2.29 2.28
N ILE A 78 12.63 -1.46 3.29
CA ILE A 78 12.57 -1.92 4.70
C ILE A 78 11.47 -2.95 4.88
N TYR A 79 10.26 -2.67 4.39
CA TYR A 79 9.12 -3.57 4.53
C TYR A 79 9.43 -4.96 3.94
N LEU A 80 9.90 -5.00 2.70
CA LEU A 80 10.23 -6.27 2.02
C LEU A 80 11.40 -6.99 2.68
N SER A 81 12.40 -6.24 3.18
CA SER A 81 13.54 -6.83 3.90
C SER A 81 13.09 -7.48 5.20
N VAL A 82 12.22 -6.82 5.97
CA VAL A 82 11.65 -7.36 7.21
C VAL A 82 10.80 -8.60 6.90
N GLN A 83 9.96 -8.54 5.87
CA GLN A 83 9.13 -9.67 5.46
C GLN A 83 9.98 -10.90 5.09
N MET A 84 10.97 -10.75 4.20
CA MET A 84 11.85 -11.86 3.83
C MET A 84 12.71 -12.38 4.98
N PHE A 85 13.04 -11.52 5.96
CA PHE A 85 13.72 -11.95 7.17
C PHE A 85 12.86 -12.90 8.00
N PHE A 86 11.58 -12.56 8.23
CA PHE A 86 10.64 -13.42 8.95
C PHE A 86 10.28 -14.70 8.19
N ASP A 87 10.22 -14.62 6.87
CA ASP A 87 9.93 -15.77 6.00
C ASP A 87 11.16 -16.69 5.81
N GLY A 88 12.32 -16.36 6.40
CA GLY A 88 13.56 -17.14 6.29
C GLY A 88 14.16 -17.21 4.88
N SER A 89 13.65 -16.39 3.94
CA SER A 89 14.03 -16.37 2.52
C SER A 89 15.14 -15.35 2.20
N TYR A 90 15.59 -14.63 3.23
CA TYR A 90 16.77 -13.77 3.17
C TYR A 90 18.07 -14.59 3.27
N VAL A 91 18.40 -15.33 2.20
CA VAL A 91 19.49 -16.31 2.23
C VAL A 91 20.82 -15.73 1.74
N ASN A 92 20.80 -14.83 0.75
CA ASN A 92 22.01 -14.39 0.04
C ASN A 92 21.94 -12.96 -0.49
N TYR A 93 23.08 -12.41 -0.93
CA TYR A 93 23.19 -11.10 -1.58
C TYR A 93 22.27 -10.96 -2.81
N THR A 94 21.99 -12.05 -3.53
CA THR A 94 21.03 -12.05 -4.63
C THR A 94 19.61 -11.68 -4.17
N SER A 95 19.16 -12.18 -3.01
CA SER A 95 17.84 -11.80 -2.45
C SER A 95 17.80 -10.31 -2.14
N PHE A 96 18.87 -9.74 -1.60
CA PHE A 96 18.97 -8.31 -1.33
C PHE A 96 18.85 -7.46 -2.60
N ILE A 97 19.54 -7.83 -3.69
CA ILE A 97 19.42 -7.11 -4.98
C ILE A 97 17.98 -7.20 -5.52
N VAL A 98 17.38 -8.38 -5.50
CA VAL A 98 16.01 -8.59 -5.99
C VAL A 98 15.02 -7.74 -5.19
N ILE A 99 15.14 -7.72 -3.85
CA ILE A 99 14.32 -6.86 -2.99
C ILE A 99 14.52 -5.39 -3.34
N GLY A 100 15.76 -4.95 -3.58
CA GLY A 100 16.08 -3.59 -4.00
C GLY A 100 15.36 -3.18 -5.29
N VAL A 101 15.42 -4.03 -6.31
CA VAL A 101 14.74 -3.79 -7.60
C VAL A 101 13.21 -3.76 -7.42
N VAL A 102 12.65 -4.70 -6.66
CA VAL A 102 11.21 -4.73 -6.38
C VAL A 102 10.77 -3.48 -5.60
N ALA A 103 11.54 -3.04 -4.60
CA ALA A 103 11.26 -1.84 -3.84
C ALA A 103 11.24 -0.58 -4.71
N ILE A 104 12.16 -0.46 -5.67
CA ILE A 104 12.18 0.63 -6.66
C ILE A 104 10.92 0.59 -7.53
N LEU A 105 10.49 -0.59 -7.98
CA LEU A 105 9.28 -0.75 -8.78
C LEU A 105 8.02 -0.37 -7.98
N ILE A 106 7.91 -0.80 -6.73
CA ILE A 106 6.83 -0.40 -5.83
C ILE A 106 6.84 1.11 -5.61
N ALA A 107 8.02 1.72 -5.41
CA ALA A 107 8.14 3.16 -5.27
C ALA A 107 7.67 3.91 -6.53
N ALA A 108 7.95 3.39 -7.72
CA ALA A 108 7.44 3.97 -8.97
C ALA A 108 5.91 3.94 -9.02
N ILE A 109 5.28 2.81 -8.62
CA ILE A 109 3.82 2.70 -8.51
C ILE A 109 3.28 3.69 -7.46
N MET A 110 3.92 3.79 -6.30
CA MET A 110 3.57 4.76 -5.26
C MET A 110 3.64 6.20 -5.78
N MET A 111 4.62 6.54 -6.61
CA MET A 111 4.71 7.88 -7.21
C MET A 111 3.53 8.20 -8.13
N VAL A 112 3.00 7.22 -8.87
CA VAL A 112 1.78 7.39 -9.66
C VAL A 112 0.60 7.70 -8.72
N VAL A 113 0.46 6.94 -7.62
CA VAL A 113 -0.59 7.17 -6.62
C VAL A 113 -0.46 8.55 -5.97
N ILE A 114 0.75 8.94 -5.57
CA ILE A 114 1.06 10.27 -5.01
C ILE A 114 0.65 11.37 -5.99
N HIS A 115 0.96 11.21 -7.29
CA HIS A 115 0.58 12.20 -8.29
C HIS A 115 -0.94 12.33 -8.45
N VAL A 116 -1.66 11.21 -8.41
CA VAL A 116 -3.13 11.22 -8.41
C VAL A 116 -3.66 11.92 -7.15
N LEU A 117 -3.07 11.67 -5.99
CA LEU A 117 -3.46 12.31 -4.74
C LEU A 117 -3.21 13.83 -4.73
N ASP A 118 -2.06 14.27 -5.24
CA ASP A 118 -1.75 15.69 -5.42
C ASP A 118 -2.78 16.38 -6.34
N SER A 119 -3.26 15.69 -7.38
CA SER A 119 -4.26 16.26 -8.29
C SER A 119 -5.63 16.48 -7.64
N TRP A 120 -5.87 15.89 -6.47
CA TRP A 120 -7.13 15.96 -5.73
C TRP A 120 -7.03 16.79 -4.44
N ALA A 121 -5.81 17.13 -4.01
CA ALA A 121 -5.52 17.92 -2.81
C ALA A 121 -5.60 19.43 -3.08
#